data_AF-A0A849UQZ4-F1
#
_entry.id   AF-A0A849UQZ4-F1
#
_cell.length_a   1.000
_cell.length_b   1.000
_cell.length_c   1.000
_cell.angle_alpha   90.00
_cell.angle_beta   90.00
_cell.angle_gamma   90.00
#
_symmetry.space_group_name_H-M   'P 1'
#
loop_
_entity.id
_entity.type
_entity.pdbx_description
1 polymer ?
#
loop_
_entity_poly.entity_id
_entity_poly.type
_entity_poly.pdbx_seq_one_letter_code
_entity_poly.pdbx_strand_id
1 'polypeptide(L)'
;MDIPPQITEKFRKNESEAFSILEEANEIVSAFDASSVQFRVSSTAPLPLLTINEQAQSMAFIVRYDHLPVLNSFVAGRHPDGRRYFLNEIDQVRAALNEYRTIFFNNRDGIHYGAITNLYQSAFNRKSPHPSMKYEAISSEGTDVSDDYLNHLKTRKKAIQHAIGRSDFDYIFNGVLQHSDGQYSKRMVKEYTDGSLQYTLLKNLLIAQGLKDLLREHYKVINVMNFPKMGAL
;
A
#
# COMPACT_ATOMS: atom_id res chain seq x y z
N MET A 1 -7.84 24.04 25.94
CA MET A 1 -9.12 24.63 25.45
C MET A 1 -9.67 23.62 24.46
N ASP A 2 -10.88 23.12 24.70
CA ASP A 2 -11.33 21.85 24.13
C ASP A 2 -11.80 21.97 22.68
N ILE A 3 -11.49 20.95 21.87
CA ILE A 3 -11.97 20.82 20.49
C ILE A 3 -13.49 20.57 20.54
N PRO A 4 -14.30 21.26 19.71
CA PRO A 4 -15.74 21.03 19.66
C PRO A 4 -16.10 19.56 19.43
N PRO A 5 -17.08 18.99 20.16
CA PRO A 5 -17.45 17.57 20.05
C PRO A 5 -17.79 17.12 18.63
N GLN A 6 -18.38 18.00 17.83
CA GLN A 6 -18.76 17.74 16.43
C GLN A 6 -17.55 17.47 15.53
N ILE A 7 -16.40 18.09 15.82
CA ILE A 7 -15.16 17.89 15.06
C ILE A 7 -14.57 16.53 15.42
N THR A 8 -14.50 16.23 16.72
CA THR A 8 -14.05 14.91 17.21
C THR A 8 -14.90 13.78 16.65
N GLU A 9 -16.22 13.96 16.58
CA GLU A 9 -17.13 12.97 16.02
C GLU A 9 -16.89 12.73 14.52
N LYS A 10 -16.64 13.80 13.75
CA LYS A 10 -16.28 13.66 12.33
C LYS A 10 -14.96 12.92 12.13
N PHE A 11 -13.96 13.16 12.99
CA PHE A 11 -12.70 12.40 12.96
C PHE A 11 -12.95 10.92 13.21
N ARG A 12 -13.64 10.57 14.30
CA ARG A 12 -13.98 9.19 14.64
C ARG A 12 -14.77 8.49 13.55
N LYS A 13 -15.72 9.20 12.92
CA LYS A 13 -16.49 8.64 11.80
C LYS A 13 -15.57 8.28 10.62
N ASN A 14 -14.65 9.17 10.23
CA ASN A 14 -13.74 8.92 9.12
C ASN A 14 -12.73 7.81 9.44
N GLU A 15 -12.25 7.75 10.67
CA GLU A 15 -11.43 6.63 11.16
C GLU A 15 -12.19 5.31 11.07
N SER A 16 -13.42 5.27 11.59
CA SER A 16 -14.28 4.08 11.52
C SER A 16 -14.59 3.65 10.09
N GLU A 17 -14.86 4.60 9.18
CA GLU A 17 -15.07 4.31 7.76
C GLU A 17 -13.80 3.74 7.11
N ALA A 18 -12.62 4.29 7.43
CA ALA A 18 -11.34 3.75 6.95
C ALA A 18 -11.08 2.33 7.47
N PHE A 19 -11.31 2.08 8.75
CA PHE A 19 -11.13 0.76 9.35
C PHE A 19 -12.12 -0.26 8.78
N SER A 20 -13.39 0.10 8.59
CA SER A 20 -14.39 -0.76 7.92
C SER A 20 -13.91 -1.21 6.54
N ILE A 21 -13.36 -0.30 5.73
CA ILE A 21 -12.83 -0.64 4.39
C ILE A 21 -11.65 -1.61 4.48
N LEU A 22 -10.78 -1.43 5.49
CA LEU A 22 -9.62 -2.31 5.70
C LEU A 22 -10.04 -3.68 6.25
N GLU A 23 -11.06 -3.75 7.11
CA GLU A 23 -11.66 -4.99 7.59
C GLU A 23 -12.31 -5.76 6.42
N GLU A 24 -13.16 -5.10 5.63
CA GLU A 24 -13.75 -5.63 4.39
C GLU A 24 -12.66 -6.19 3.44
N ALA A 25 -11.55 -5.47 3.30
CA ALA A 25 -10.42 -5.93 2.49
C ALA A 25 -9.71 -7.15 3.11
N ASN A 26 -9.51 -7.18 4.42
CA ASN A 26 -8.87 -8.29 5.11
C ASN A 26 -9.71 -9.58 5.04
N GLU A 27 -11.04 -9.48 5.04
CA GLU A 27 -11.93 -10.64 4.86
C GLU A 27 -11.74 -11.35 3.50
N ILE A 28 -11.25 -10.64 2.49
CA ILE A 28 -10.93 -11.23 1.17
C ILE A 28 -9.65 -12.09 1.23
N VAL A 29 -8.75 -11.81 2.17
CA VAL A 29 -7.46 -12.49 2.28
C VAL A 29 -7.67 -13.93 2.73
N SER A 30 -7.06 -14.89 2.02
CA SER A 30 -7.17 -16.29 2.41
C SER A 30 -6.58 -16.55 3.79
N ALA A 31 -7.20 -17.45 4.56
CA ALA A 31 -6.78 -17.88 5.91
C ALA A 31 -5.49 -18.75 5.90
N PHE A 32 -4.47 -18.30 5.18
CA PHE A 32 -3.19 -18.98 5.03
C PHE A 32 -2.16 -18.36 5.99
N ASP A 33 -1.50 -19.18 6.81
CA ASP A 33 -0.44 -18.71 7.69
C ASP A 33 0.90 -18.58 6.94
N ALA A 34 1.20 -17.36 6.52
CA ALA A 34 2.45 -17.02 5.85
C ALA A 34 3.64 -16.79 6.80
N SER A 35 3.44 -16.84 8.13
CA SER A 35 4.48 -16.45 9.09
C SER A 35 5.66 -17.42 9.15
N SER A 36 5.41 -18.69 8.84
CA SER A 36 6.38 -19.78 8.95
C SER A 36 6.88 -20.30 7.59
N VAL A 37 6.49 -19.63 6.51
CA VAL A 37 6.89 -20.00 5.15
C VAL A 37 8.35 -19.61 4.90
N GLN A 38 9.11 -20.56 4.38
CA GLN A 38 10.46 -20.38 3.88
C GLN A 38 10.45 -20.42 2.35
N PHE A 39 11.41 -19.74 1.72
CA PHE A 39 11.53 -19.74 0.26
C PHE A 39 12.76 -20.51 -0.18
N ARG A 40 12.58 -21.44 -1.11
CA ARG A 40 13.67 -22.15 -1.78
C ARG A 40 13.71 -21.73 -3.24
N VAL A 41 14.90 -21.38 -3.70
CA VAL A 41 15.16 -21.07 -5.11
C VAL A 41 16.12 -22.11 -5.65
N SER A 42 15.73 -22.80 -6.71
CA SER A 42 16.59 -23.72 -7.44
C SER A 42 16.72 -23.25 -8.89
N SER A 43 17.94 -23.20 -9.40
CA SER A 43 18.19 -22.75 -10.77
C SER A 43 19.28 -23.57 -11.44
N THR A 44 19.06 -23.86 -12.73
CA THR A 44 20.07 -24.40 -13.65
C THR A 44 20.65 -23.31 -14.57
N ALA A 45 20.18 -22.06 -14.45
CA ALA A 45 20.71 -20.91 -15.16
C ALA A 45 21.92 -20.30 -14.45
N PRO A 46 22.87 -19.67 -15.19
CA PRO A 46 23.90 -18.84 -14.60
C PRO A 46 23.28 -17.65 -13.85
N LEU A 47 23.84 -17.28 -12.70
CA LEU A 47 23.49 -16.05 -12.00
C LEU A 47 23.85 -14.81 -12.86
N PRO A 48 23.08 -13.70 -12.81
CA PRO A 48 21.96 -13.43 -11.90
C PRO A 48 20.61 -13.99 -12.36
N LEU A 49 19.76 -14.28 -11.36
CA LEU A 49 18.43 -14.89 -11.50
C LEU A 49 17.35 -13.94 -12.05
N LEU A 50 17.57 -12.64 -11.99
CA LEU A 50 16.66 -11.60 -12.47
C LEU A 50 17.38 -10.73 -13.49
N THR A 51 16.62 -10.17 -14.43
CA THR A 51 17.14 -9.11 -15.29
C THR A 51 17.49 -7.87 -14.45
N ILE A 52 18.38 -7.03 -14.95
CA ILE A 52 18.75 -5.77 -14.28
C ILE A 52 17.52 -4.88 -14.00
N ASN A 53 16.51 -4.92 -14.87
CA ASN A 53 15.29 -4.16 -14.74
C ASN A 53 14.42 -4.70 -13.58
N GLU A 54 14.22 -6.01 -13.51
CA GLU A 54 13.50 -6.65 -12.39
C GLU A 54 14.24 -6.44 -11.06
N GLN A 55 15.57 -6.47 -11.10
CA GLN A 55 16.41 -6.17 -9.96
C GLN A 55 16.22 -4.72 -9.47
N ALA A 56 16.32 -3.74 -10.36
CA ALA A 56 16.12 -2.34 -10.04
C ALA A 56 14.68 -2.05 -9.56
N GLN A 57 13.66 -2.64 -10.21
CA GLN A 57 12.26 -2.52 -9.82
C GLN A 57 12.01 -3.04 -8.40
N SER A 58 12.57 -4.20 -8.07
CA SER A 58 12.42 -4.83 -6.76
C SER A 58 13.15 -4.04 -5.66
N MET A 59 14.36 -3.56 -5.94
CA MET A 59 15.11 -2.69 -5.04
C MET A 59 14.36 -1.37 -4.79
N ALA A 60 13.85 -0.74 -5.85
CA ALA A 60 13.06 0.48 -5.74
C ALA A 60 11.80 0.27 -4.90
N PHE A 61 11.11 -0.86 -5.06
CA PHE A 61 9.96 -1.21 -4.22
C PHE A 61 10.36 -1.39 -2.75
N ILE A 62 11.43 -2.15 -2.44
CA ILE A 62 11.90 -2.33 -1.05
C ILE A 62 12.20 -0.99 -0.42
N VAL A 63 13.02 -0.17 -1.08
CA VAL A 63 13.41 1.14 -0.56
C VAL A 63 12.19 2.00 -0.31
N ARG A 64 11.24 2.04 -1.25
CA ARG A 64 10.00 2.81 -1.07
C ARG A 64 9.15 2.27 0.07
N TYR A 65 8.93 0.96 0.13
CA TYR A 65 8.14 0.31 1.17
C TYR A 65 8.69 0.59 2.58
N ASP A 66 10.00 0.45 2.76
CA ASP A 66 10.69 0.68 4.04
C ASP A 66 10.54 2.13 4.53
N HIS A 67 10.52 3.09 3.59
CA HIS A 67 10.44 4.51 3.89
C HIS A 67 9.01 5.09 3.81
N LEU A 68 7.99 4.26 3.57
CA LEU A 68 6.60 4.72 3.59
C LEU A 68 6.25 5.29 4.98
N PRO A 69 5.81 6.56 5.06
CA PRO A 69 5.56 7.23 6.34
C PRO A 69 4.35 6.61 7.06
N VAL A 70 4.50 6.42 8.37
CA VAL A 70 3.43 5.93 9.25
C VAL A 70 3.15 7.02 10.28
N LEU A 71 1.98 7.65 10.18
CA LEU A 71 1.54 8.71 11.10
C LEU A 71 0.54 8.11 12.10
N ASN A 72 0.76 8.39 13.40
CA ASN A 72 0.02 7.74 14.50
C ASN A 72 -0.73 8.72 15.40
N SER A 73 -0.65 10.02 15.13
CA SER A 73 -1.25 11.05 15.98
C SER A 73 -1.72 12.22 15.13
N PHE A 74 -2.98 12.57 15.30
CA PHE A 74 -3.66 13.60 14.53
C PHE A 74 -4.39 14.53 15.50
N VAL A 75 -4.13 15.82 15.42
CA VAL A 75 -4.69 16.80 16.36
C VAL A 75 -5.37 17.92 15.59
N ALA A 76 -6.61 18.23 15.96
CA ALA A 76 -7.27 19.42 15.48
C ALA A 76 -6.75 20.65 16.24
N GLY A 77 -6.09 21.57 15.53
CA GLY A 77 -5.74 22.89 16.02
C GLY A 77 -6.82 23.92 15.68
N ARG A 78 -6.91 24.95 16.53
CA ARG A 78 -7.77 26.11 16.27
C ARG A 78 -7.02 27.11 15.42
N HIS A 79 -7.67 27.63 14.38
CA HIS A 79 -7.13 28.68 13.53
C HIS A 79 -6.98 29.99 14.32
N PRO A 80 -6.03 30.88 13.97
CA PRO A 80 -5.85 32.17 14.62
C PRO A 80 -7.11 33.06 14.65
N ASP A 81 -8.06 32.87 13.74
CA ASP A 81 -9.34 33.60 13.73
C ASP A 81 -10.34 33.13 14.81
N GLY A 82 -10.00 32.07 15.55
CA GLY A 82 -10.81 31.50 16.60
C GLY A 82 -12.09 30.79 16.14
N ARG A 83 -12.41 30.75 14.85
CA ARG A 83 -13.69 30.21 14.36
C ARG A 83 -13.52 28.88 13.63
N ARG A 84 -12.35 28.66 13.01
CA ARG A 84 -12.06 27.46 12.22
C ARG A 84 -11.12 26.52 12.96
N TYR A 85 -11.19 25.25 12.59
CA TYR A 85 -10.32 24.20 13.10
C TYR A 85 -9.69 23.46 11.92
N PHE A 86 -8.41 23.14 12.07
CA PHE A 86 -7.61 22.47 11.05
C PHE A 86 -6.86 21.31 11.66
N LEU A 87 -6.56 20.30 10.85
CA LEU A 87 -5.62 19.25 11.19
C LEU A 87 -4.21 19.84 11.21
N ASN A 88 -3.54 19.79 12.35
CA ASN A 88 -2.20 20.37 12.50
C ASN A 88 -1.18 19.70 11.58
N GLU A 89 -1.35 18.40 11.36
CA GLU A 89 -0.45 17.57 10.57
C GLU A 89 -0.81 17.53 9.07
N ILE A 90 -1.66 18.44 8.57
CA ILE A 90 -2.18 18.36 7.21
C ILE A 90 -1.10 18.29 6.12
N ASP A 91 0.02 19.00 6.30
CA ASP A 91 1.13 18.95 5.35
C ASP A 91 1.84 17.59 5.38
N GLN A 92 1.96 16.97 6.55
CA GLN A 92 2.51 15.62 6.69
C GLN A 92 1.58 14.59 6.05
N VAL A 93 0.25 14.75 6.23
CA VAL A 93 -0.75 13.89 5.58
C VAL A 93 -0.66 13.97 4.06
N ARG A 94 -0.56 15.18 3.51
CA ARG A 94 -0.41 15.39 2.06
C ARG A 94 0.91 14.80 1.53
N ALA A 95 2.00 15.02 2.24
CA ALA A 95 3.31 14.46 1.88
C ALA A 95 3.27 12.92 1.91
N ALA A 96 2.70 12.33 2.95
CA ALA A 96 2.55 10.89 3.09
C ALA A 96 1.74 10.28 1.94
N LEU A 97 0.56 10.84 1.63
CA LEU A 97 -0.27 10.39 0.51
C LEU A 97 0.50 10.42 -0.82
N ASN A 98 1.31 11.45 -1.06
CA ASN A 98 2.14 11.53 -2.27
C ASN A 98 3.18 10.41 -2.37
N GLU A 99 3.77 9.98 -1.26
CA GLU A 99 4.68 8.82 -1.23
C GLU A 99 3.93 7.50 -1.51
N TYR A 100 2.73 7.34 -0.97
CA TYR A 100 1.90 6.15 -1.22
C TYR A 100 1.43 6.02 -2.68
N ARG A 101 1.27 7.13 -3.39
CA ARG A 101 0.76 7.18 -4.76
C ARG A 101 1.53 6.30 -5.74
N THR A 102 2.86 6.27 -5.64
CA THR A 102 3.70 5.52 -6.59
C THR A 102 3.46 4.01 -6.52
N ILE A 103 3.02 3.53 -5.35
CA ILE A 103 2.75 2.10 -5.13
C ILE A 103 1.29 1.77 -5.43
N PHE A 104 0.33 2.63 -5.08
CA PHE A 104 -1.10 2.29 -5.15
C PHE A 104 -1.88 2.87 -6.33
N PHE A 105 -1.39 3.91 -7.00
CA PHE A 105 -2.16 4.63 -8.01
C PHE A 105 -1.50 4.66 -9.39
N ASN A 106 -0.19 4.82 -9.45
CA ASN A 106 0.52 4.94 -10.71
C ASN A 106 0.70 3.59 -11.41
N ASN A 107 -0.32 3.13 -12.14
CA ASN A 107 -0.30 1.81 -12.80
C ASN A 107 0.86 1.59 -13.80
N ARG A 108 1.48 2.68 -14.29
CA ARG A 108 2.66 2.63 -15.18
C ARG A 108 3.99 2.54 -14.44
N ASP A 109 3.99 2.74 -13.13
CA ASP A 109 5.20 2.65 -12.32
C ASP A 109 5.57 1.17 -12.12
N GLY A 110 6.87 0.87 -12.21
CA GLY A 110 7.37 -0.48 -11.96
C GLY A 110 7.11 -0.92 -10.52
N ILE A 111 7.06 0.00 -9.56
CA ILE A 111 6.83 -0.35 -8.14
C ILE A 111 5.34 -0.43 -7.77
N HIS A 112 4.44 -0.23 -8.74
CA HIS A 112 3.00 -0.38 -8.52
C HIS A 112 2.69 -1.78 -7.97
N TYR A 113 1.83 -1.87 -6.96
CA TYR A 113 1.52 -3.13 -6.29
C TYR A 113 1.14 -4.22 -7.28
N GLY A 114 0.35 -3.89 -8.31
CA GLY A 114 -0.08 -4.85 -9.32
C GLY A 114 1.08 -5.40 -10.15
N ALA A 115 2.09 -4.58 -10.48
CA ALA A 115 3.27 -4.99 -11.23
C ALA A 115 4.16 -5.91 -10.37
N ILE A 116 4.41 -5.50 -9.12
CA ILE A 116 5.15 -6.27 -8.11
C ILE A 116 4.47 -7.61 -7.85
N THR A 117 3.16 -7.63 -7.60
CA THR A 117 2.44 -8.89 -7.40
C THR A 117 2.53 -9.80 -8.63
N ASN A 118 2.37 -9.27 -9.85
CA ASN A 118 2.42 -10.07 -11.06
C ASN A 118 3.81 -10.70 -11.30
N LEU A 119 4.88 -9.95 -11.03
CA LEU A 119 6.25 -10.44 -11.10
C LEU A 119 6.40 -11.71 -10.23
N TYR A 120 5.96 -11.64 -8.97
CA TYR A 120 6.11 -12.76 -8.03
C TYR A 120 5.12 -13.90 -8.26
N GLN A 121 3.89 -13.60 -8.67
CA GLN A 121 2.95 -14.63 -9.09
C GLN A 121 3.52 -15.45 -10.27
N SER A 122 4.24 -14.80 -11.17
CA SER A 122 4.89 -15.47 -12.30
C SER A 122 6.07 -16.34 -11.85
N ALA A 123 6.83 -15.89 -10.84
CA ALA A 123 7.94 -16.65 -10.27
C ALA A 123 7.50 -17.97 -9.60
N PHE A 124 6.40 -17.95 -8.85
CA PHE A 124 5.86 -19.16 -8.19
C PHE A 124 5.00 -20.04 -9.11
N ASN A 125 4.63 -19.56 -10.30
CA ASN A 125 3.78 -20.32 -11.21
C ASN A 125 4.57 -21.46 -11.86
N ARG A 126 4.36 -22.69 -11.37
CA ARG A 126 4.97 -23.92 -11.92
C ARG A 126 4.66 -24.18 -13.40
N LYS A 127 3.60 -23.57 -13.94
CA LYS A 127 3.24 -23.66 -15.36
C LYS A 127 3.95 -22.61 -16.22
N SER A 128 4.71 -21.70 -15.60
CA SER A 128 5.52 -20.73 -16.33
C SER A 128 6.66 -21.48 -17.03
N PRO A 129 6.83 -21.34 -18.35
CA PRO A 129 7.71 -22.18 -19.16
C PRO A 129 9.20 -21.81 -19.03
N HIS A 130 9.66 -21.33 -17.86
CA HIS A 130 11.09 -21.12 -17.60
C HIS A 130 11.69 -22.39 -16.97
N PRO A 131 12.28 -23.31 -17.77
CA PRO A 131 12.79 -24.59 -17.27
C PRO A 131 14.01 -24.45 -16.36
N SER A 132 14.56 -23.24 -16.24
CA SER A 132 15.84 -23.00 -15.57
C SER A 132 15.72 -22.47 -14.14
N MET A 133 14.51 -22.19 -13.64
CA MET A 133 14.31 -21.62 -12.31
C MET A 133 13.01 -22.11 -11.68
N LYS A 134 13.08 -22.52 -10.43
CA LYS A 134 11.92 -22.93 -9.64
C LYS A 134 11.96 -22.22 -8.29
N TYR A 135 10.90 -21.46 -8.01
CA TYR A 135 10.64 -20.85 -6.72
C TYR A 135 9.63 -21.71 -5.97
N GLU A 136 9.98 -22.11 -4.76
CA GLU A 136 9.13 -22.92 -3.89
C GLU A 136 8.89 -22.19 -2.57
N ALA A 137 7.64 -22.14 -2.14
CA ALA A 137 7.28 -21.80 -0.77
C ALA A 137 7.20 -23.10 0.03
N ILE A 138 7.96 -23.20 1.10
CA ILE A 138 8.10 -24.40 1.93
C ILE A 138 7.58 -24.09 3.33
N SER A 139 6.73 -24.95 3.89
CA SER A 139 6.25 -24.84 5.26
C SER A 139 7.35 -25.13 6.28
N SER A 140 7.08 -24.87 7.56
CA SER A 140 8.04 -25.16 8.63
C SER A 140 8.40 -26.66 8.73
N GLU A 141 7.49 -27.52 8.30
CA GLU A 141 7.62 -28.98 8.24
C GLU A 141 8.31 -29.48 6.96
N GLY A 142 8.73 -28.58 6.06
CA GLY A 142 9.41 -28.94 4.82
C GLY A 142 8.46 -29.29 3.65
N THR A 143 7.16 -29.04 3.79
CA THR A 143 6.15 -29.34 2.74
C THR A 143 6.08 -28.20 1.74
N ASP A 144 5.97 -28.51 0.45
CA ASP A 144 5.79 -27.49 -0.59
C ASP A 144 4.34 -26.96 -0.57
N VAL A 145 4.21 -25.67 -0.23
CA VAL A 145 2.95 -24.91 -0.10
C VAL A 145 2.85 -23.80 -1.15
N SER A 146 3.57 -23.91 -2.27
CA SER A 146 3.66 -22.87 -3.30
C SER A 146 2.30 -22.47 -3.89
N ASP A 147 1.40 -23.43 -4.11
CA ASP A 147 0.08 -23.15 -4.71
C ASP A 147 -0.83 -22.38 -3.72
N ASP A 148 -0.80 -22.76 -2.44
CA ASP A 148 -1.52 -22.06 -1.37
C ASP A 148 -0.96 -20.66 -1.15
N TYR A 149 0.37 -20.53 -1.15
CA TYR A 149 1.05 -19.23 -1.05
C TYR A 149 0.71 -18.33 -2.24
N LEU A 150 0.70 -18.88 -3.47
CA LEU A 150 0.31 -18.15 -4.66
C LEU A 150 -1.16 -17.68 -4.58
N ASN A 151 -2.06 -18.52 -4.05
CA ASN A 151 -3.43 -18.13 -3.79
C ASN A 151 -3.52 -17.02 -2.72
N HIS A 152 -2.71 -17.09 -1.68
CA HIS A 152 -2.60 -16.03 -0.67
C HIS A 152 -2.18 -14.69 -1.29
N LEU A 153 -1.13 -14.66 -2.12
CA LEU A 153 -0.73 -13.44 -2.84
C LEU A 153 -1.84 -12.90 -3.77
N LYS A 154 -2.57 -13.78 -4.45
CA LYS A 154 -3.72 -13.41 -5.30
C LYS A 154 -4.85 -12.76 -4.49
N THR A 155 -5.20 -13.32 -3.35
CA THR A 155 -6.26 -12.76 -2.49
C THR A 155 -5.84 -11.44 -1.87
N ARG A 156 -4.59 -11.27 -1.43
CA ARG A 156 -4.06 -9.97 -0.99
C ARG A 156 -4.14 -8.89 -2.09
N LYS A 157 -3.81 -9.24 -3.34
CA LYS A 157 -3.97 -8.30 -4.46
C LYS A 157 -5.41 -7.84 -4.64
N LYS A 158 -6.36 -8.78 -4.53
CA LYS A 158 -7.80 -8.48 -4.58
C LYS A 158 -8.23 -7.60 -3.41
N ALA A 159 -7.73 -7.85 -2.21
CA ALA A 159 -7.97 -7.02 -1.03
C ALA A 159 -7.48 -5.58 -1.24
N ILE A 160 -6.26 -5.40 -1.77
CA ILE A 160 -5.73 -4.07 -2.11
C ILE A 160 -6.62 -3.39 -3.15
N GLN A 161 -7.01 -4.10 -4.21
CA GLN A 161 -7.92 -3.58 -5.25
C GLN A 161 -9.28 -3.15 -4.65
N HIS A 162 -9.83 -3.95 -3.74
CA HIS A 162 -11.08 -3.67 -3.06
C HIS A 162 -10.99 -2.38 -2.23
N ALA A 163 -9.98 -2.26 -1.36
CA ALA A 163 -9.76 -1.07 -0.54
C ALA A 163 -9.52 0.18 -1.39
N ILE A 164 -8.73 0.09 -2.47
CA ILE A 164 -8.54 1.19 -3.43
C ILE A 164 -9.88 1.58 -4.07
N GLY A 165 -10.67 0.61 -4.53
CA GLY A 165 -11.97 0.86 -5.17
C GLY A 165 -13.04 1.45 -4.23
N ARG A 166 -12.85 1.31 -2.92
CA ARG A 166 -13.71 1.88 -1.86
C ARG A 166 -13.16 3.21 -1.30
N SER A 167 -11.97 3.62 -1.73
CA SER A 167 -11.30 4.85 -1.30
C SER A 167 -11.61 6.03 -2.25
N ASP A 168 -11.12 7.21 -1.90
CA ASP A 168 -11.14 8.40 -2.77
C ASP A 168 -9.79 8.64 -3.46
N PHE A 169 -8.91 7.64 -3.60
CA PHE A 169 -7.56 7.85 -4.14
C PHE A 169 -7.55 8.54 -5.51
N ASP A 170 -8.46 8.18 -6.42
CA ASP A 170 -8.57 8.82 -7.72
C ASP A 170 -8.84 10.33 -7.60
N TYR A 171 -9.82 10.70 -6.76
CA TYR A 171 -10.11 12.09 -6.44
C TYR A 171 -8.92 12.78 -5.74
N ILE A 172 -8.29 12.14 -4.76
CA ILE A 172 -7.17 12.71 -4.02
C ILE A 172 -5.97 12.98 -4.95
N PHE A 173 -5.59 12.02 -5.79
CA PHE A 173 -4.41 12.16 -6.64
C PHE A 173 -4.68 13.07 -7.85
N ASN A 174 -5.82 12.92 -8.53
CA ASN A 174 -6.13 13.68 -9.74
C ASN A 174 -6.87 15.00 -9.50
N GLY A 175 -7.49 15.21 -8.34
CA GLY A 175 -8.26 16.41 -8.03
C GLY A 175 -7.65 17.31 -6.95
N VAL A 176 -6.76 16.78 -6.11
CA VAL A 176 -6.24 17.51 -4.94
C VAL A 176 -4.72 17.63 -4.96
N LEU A 177 -3.97 16.54 -5.19
CA LEU A 177 -2.53 16.50 -4.99
C LEU A 177 -1.70 16.77 -6.26
N GLN A 178 -2.09 16.22 -7.42
CA GLN A 178 -1.26 16.30 -8.63
C GLN A 178 -1.88 17.14 -9.75
N HIS A 179 -3.16 16.94 -9.98
CA HIS A 179 -3.88 17.55 -11.08
C HIS A 179 -5.07 18.32 -10.51
N SER A 180 -5.54 19.29 -11.30
CA SER A 180 -6.81 19.96 -11.05
C SER A 180 -7.81 19.45 -12.10
N ASP A 181 -8.01 18.13 -12.13
CA ASP A 181 -8.87 17.51 -13.12
C ASP A 181 -10.32 18.05 -13.00
N GLY A 182 -10.86 18.50 -14.13
CA GLY A 182 -12.08 19.31 -14.19
C GLY A 182 -13.30 18.59 -13.62
N GLN A 183 -13.32 17.26 -13.68
CA GLN A 183 -14.41 16.44 -13.11
C GLN A 183 -14.50 16.55 -11.58
N TYR A 184 -13.40 16.86 -10.89
CA TYR A 184 -13.38 16.97 -9.43
C TYR A 184 -13.46 18.40 -8.89
N SER A 185 -13.33 19.42 -9.75
CA SER A 185 -13.20 20.82 -9.34
C SER A 185 -14.34 21.29 -8.42
N LYS A 186 -15.60 20.92 -8.71
CA LYS A 186 -16.75 21.29 -7.87
C LYS A 186 -16.66 20.68 -6.46
N ARG A 187 -16.27 19.40 -6.37
CA ARG A 187 -16.08 18.70 -5.10
C ARG A 187 -14.92 19.34 -4.33
N MET A 188 -13.79 19.56 -4.99
CA MET A 188 -12.61 20.16 -4.39
C MET A 188 -12.86 21.56 -3.81
N VAL A 189 -13.51 22.46 -4.56
CA VAL A 189 -13.86 23.79 -4.04
C VAL A 189 -14.79 23.70 -2.83
N LYS A 190 -15.81 22.83 -2.88
CA LYS A 190 -16.72 22.61 -1.75
C LYS A 190 -15.96 22.11 -0.52
N GLU A 191 -15.22 21.01 -0.65
CA GLU A 191 -14.52 20.39 0.47
C GLU A 191 -13.42 21.29 1.06
N TYR A 192 -12.78 22.10 0.23
CA TYR A 192 -11.79 23.08 0.68
C TYR A 192 -12.45 24.22 1.46
N THR A 193 -13.59 24.73 0.99
CA THR A 193 -14.28 25.88 1.61
C THR A 193 -14.99 25.52 2.91
N ASP A 194 -15.58 24.33 3.01
CA ASP A 194 -16.26 23.85 4.22
C ASP A 194 -15.33 23.10 5.19
N GLY A 195 -14.07 22.87 4.80
CA GLY A 195 -13.04 22.21 5.60
C GLY A 195 -13.15 20.68 5.63
N SER A 196 -14.10 20.08 4.92
CA SER A 196 -14.27 18.62 4.88
C SER A 196 -13.11 17.89 4.18
N LEU A 197 -12.32 18.59 3.35
CA LEU A 197 -11.16 18.03 2.65
C LEU A 197 -10.14 17.39 3.60
N GLN A 198 -9.97 17.95 4.79
CA GLN A 198 -9.02 17.46 5.79
C GLN A 198 -9.38 16.05 6.27
N TYR A 199 -10.68 15.78 6.42
CA TYR A 199 -11.17 14.47 6.81
C TYR A 199 -11.04 13.48 5.64
N THR A 200 -11.33 13.90 4.41
CA THR A 200 -11.12 13.08 3.21
C THR A 200 -9.66 12.67 3.09
N LEU A 201 -8.72 13.60 3.26
CA LEU A 201 -7.28 13.31 3.21
C LEU A 201 -6.86 12.35 4.33
N LEU A 202 -7.29 12.59 5.57
CA LEU A 202 -6.96 11.71 6.69
C LEU A 202 -7.50 10.29 6.49
N LYS A 203 -8.77 10.14 6.10
CA LYS A 203 -9.38 8.83 5.82
C LYS A 203 -8.54 8.04 4.81
N ASN A 204 -8.15 8.68 3.70
CA ASN A 204 -7.37 8.03 2.65
C ASN A 204 -5.93 7.74 3.08
N LEU A 205 -5.35 8.54 3.97
CA LEU A 205 -4.06 8.24 4.57
C LEU A 205 -4.15 6.98 5.46
N LEU A 206 -5.18 6.88 6.29
CA LEU A 206 -5.40 5.71 7.15
C LEU A 206 -5.57 4.43 6.31
N ILE A 207 -6.34 4.51 5.22
CA ILE A 207 -6.46 3.41 4.25
C ILE A 207 -5.08 3.08 3.66
N ALA A 208 -4.31 4.08 3.20
CA ALA A 208 -2.98 3.86 2.62
C ALA A 208 -2.00 3.21 3.61
N GLN A 209 -2.03 3.62 4.88
CA GLN A 209 -1.25 3.01 5.96
C GLN A 209 -1.66 1.54 6.17
N GLY A 210 -2.96 1.22 6.20
CA GLY A 210 -3.43 -0.17 6.28
C GLY A 210 -3.06 -1.01 5.05
N LEU A 211 -3.07 -0.42 3.86
CA LEU A 211 -2.62 -1.10 2.63
C LEU A 211 -1.12 -1.44 2.68
N LYS A 212 -0.29 -0.71 3.44
CA LYS A 212 1.12 -1.06 3.68
C LYS A 212 1.25 -2.44 4.33
N ASP A 213 0.33 -2.80 5.22
CA ASP A 213 0.33 -4.13 5.84
C ASP A 213 -0.08 -5.21 4.84
N LEU A 214 -1.04 -4.92 3.95
CA LEU A 214 -1.40 -5.82 2.85
C LEU A 214 -0.22 -6.07 1.89
N LEU A 215 0.70 -5.12 1.75
CA LEU A 215 1.92 -5.28 0.96
C LEU A 215 3.05 -6.03 1.66
N ARG A 216 2.98 -6.25 2.98
CA ARG A 216 4.09 -6.82 3.76
C ARG A 216 4.58 -8.18 3.23
N GLU A 217 3.68 -9.03 2.77
CA GLU A 217 4.05 -10.34 2.21
C GLU A 217 4.82 -10.20 0.89
N HIS A 218 4.45 -9.23 0.05
CA HIS A 218 5.22 -8.91 -1.15
C HIS A 218 6.62 -8.46 -0.76
N TYR A 219 6.74 -7.57 0.22
CA TYR A 219 8.03 -7.15 0.75
C TYR A 219 8.88 -8.32 1.28
N LYS A 220 8.30 -9.24 2.05
CA LYS A 220 9.02 -10.42 2.60
C LYS A 220 9.60 -11.30 1.50
N VAL A 221 8.79 -11.63 0.48
CA VAL A 221 9.24 -12.43 -0.67
C VAL A 221 10.44 -11.78 -1.34
N ILE A 222 10.34 -10.49 -1.62
CA ILE A 222 11.44 -9.74 -2.25
C ILE A 222 12.66 -9.77 -1.36
N ASN A 223 12.50 -9.53 -0.07
CA ASN A 223 13.61 -9.49 0.87
C ASN A 223 14.36 -10.84 0.95
N VAL A 224 13.64 -11.98 0.94
CA VAL A 224 14.24 -13.31 1.09
C VAL A 224 14.92 -13.80 -0.19
N MET A 225 14.52 -13.33 -1.37
CA MET A 225 15.17 -13.70 -2.64
C MET A 225 16.54 -13.04 -2.87
N ASN A 226 17.19 -12.61 -1.77
CA ASN A 226 18.61 -12.25 -1.70
C ASN A 226 18.99 -11.07 -2.62
N PHE A 227 18.17 -10.04 -2.66
CA PHE A 227 18.54 -8.79 -3.31
C PHE A 227 19.64 -8.08 -2.52
N PRO A 228 20.61 -7.43 -3.20
CA PRO A 228 21.60 -6.61 -2.53
C PRO A 228 20.91 -5.53 -1.69
N LYS A 229 21.29 -5.46 -0.41
CA LYS A 229 20.84 -4.41 0.51
C LYS A 229 21.61 -3.14 0.25
N MET A 230 20.97 -2.00 0.55
CA MET A 230 21.68 -0.73 0.60
C MET A 230 22.86 -0.89 1.57
N GLY A 231 24.06 -0.62 1.10
CA GLY A 231 25.28 -0.72 1.91
C GLY A 231 25.29 0.33 3.01
N ALA A 232 26.06 0.06 4.07
CA ALA A 232 26.41 1.10 5.04
C ALA A 232 27.28 2.17 4.35
N LEU A 233 27.11 3.43 4.76
CA LEU A 233 27.98 4.55 4.38
C LEU A 233 29.27 4.54 5.20
#